data_AF-A0A935TRI2-F1
#
_entry.id   AF-A0A935TRI2-F1
#
_cell.length_a   1.000
_cell.length_b   1.000
_cell.length_c   1.000
_cell.angle_alpha   90.00
_cell.angle_beta   90.00
_cell.angle_gamma   90.00
#
_symmetry.space_group_name_H-M   'P 1'
#
loop_
_entity.id
_entity.type
_entity.pdbx_description
1 polymer ?
#
loop_
_entity_poly.entity_id
_entity_poly.type
_entity_poly.pdbx_seq_one_letter_code
_entity_poly.pdbx_strand_id
1 'polypeptide(L)'
;MTVEGDPLLLRDPRAMLDETLRAWGGDDDLWVFGYASLIWRPEFDAEEQRSAAVHGWHRALRMRSRINRGTPQRPGLVFALVSGGSCRGLVYRIDRRRAPDELERLWQREMPTGVYDPRWVPCRTALGPVRALAFTLDRASPAHTGELSDEQLLDILRHASGRYGSTLDYLLETAASLRRCGIRDREIERIEKLALALR
;
A
#
# COMPACT_ATOMS: atom_id res chain seq x y z
N MET A 1 -26.25 -26.82 -0.80
CA MET A 1 -25.20 -26.21 -1.62
C MET A 1 -25.43 -24.72 -1.68
N THR A 2 -24.91 -23.99 -0.70
CA THR A 2 -24.87 -22.53 -0.70
C THR A 2 -23.56 -22.13 -1.35
N VAL A 3 -23.65 -21.46 -2.50
CA VAL A 3 -22.51 -20.97 -3.27
C VAL A 3 -21.79 -19.88 -2.47
N GLU A 4 -20.47 -19.97 -2.51
CA GLU A 4 -19.46 -19.13 -1.89
C GLU A 4 -19.76 -17.63 -2.02
N GLY A 5 -19.56 -16.91 -0.91
CA GLY A 5 -19.79 -15.48 -0.82
C GLY A 5 -18.97 -14.71 -1.84
N ASP A 6 -19.65 -13.83 -2.55
CA ASP A 6 -19.14 -12.64 -3.24
C ASP A 6 -17.95 -12.06 -2.43
N PRO A 7 -16.78 -11.75 -3.03
CA PRO A 7 -15.68 -11.10 -2.32
C PRO A 7 -16.19 -9.80 -1.70
N LEU A 8 -16.58 -9.89 -0.42
CA LEU A 8 -17.34 -8.88 0.32
C LEU A 8 -16.78 -7.49 0.03
N LEU A 9 -17.47 -6.72 -0.83
CA LEU A 9 -17.25 -5.30 -0.97
C LEU A 9 -17.37 -4.71 0.42
N LEU A 10 -16.27 -4.19 0.97
CA LEU A 10 -16.29 -3.58 2.31
C LEU A 10 -17.03 -2.24 2.24
N ARG A 11 -16.80 -1.52 1.15
CA ARG A 11 -17.40 -0.23 0.80
C ARG A 11 -17.50 -0.12 -0.71
N ASP A 12 -18.40 0.74 -1.20
CA ASP A 12 -18.55 1.02 -2.63
C ASP A 12 -17.30 1.74 -3.18
N PRO A 13 -16.46 1.05 -3.98
CA PRO A 13 -15.24 1.66 -4.50
C PRO A 13 -15.53 2.82 -5.46
N ARG A 14 -16.64 2.80 -6.20
CA ARG A 14 -16.97 3.83 -7.18
C ARG A 14 -17.34 5.14 -6.49
N ALA A 15 -18.19 5.07 -5.46
CA ALA A 15 -18.52 6.24 -4.65
C ALA A 15 -17.27 6.88 -4.03
N MET A 16 -16.32 6.06 -3.56
CA MET A 16 -15.04 6.55 -3.00
C MET A 16 -14.12 7.18 -4.05
N LEU A 17 -14.10 6.65 -5.28
CA LEU A 17 -13.38 7.25 -6.41
C LEU A 17 -13.95 8.62 -6.73
N ASP A 18 -15.27 8.72 -6.87
CA ASP A 18 -15.95 9.97 -7.21
C ASP A 18 -15.72 11.03 -6.11
N GLU A 19 -15.72 10.64 -4.83
CA GLU A 19 -15.36 11.53 -3.72
C GLU A 19 -13.90 11.99 -3.80
N THR A 20 -12.99 11.08 -4.14
CA THR A 20 -11.56 11.39 -4.25
C THR A 20 -11.29 12.33 -5.42
N LEU A 21 -11.93 12.13 -6.57
CA LEU A 21 -11.87 13.03 -7.72
C LEU A 21 -12.40 14.42 -7.36
N ARG A 22 -13.54 14.51 -6.66
CA ARG A 22 -14.07 15.80 -6.16
C ARG A 22 -13.09 16.49 -5.21
N ALA A 23 -12.46 15.73 -4.30
CA ALA A 23 -11.49 16.27 -3.35
C ALA A 23 -10.12 16.60 -3.97
N TRP A 24 -9.81 16.08 -5.16
CA TRP A 24 -8.66 16.48 -5.95
C TRP A 24 -8.89 17.84 -6.63
N GLY A 25 -10.10 18.09 -7.14
CA GLY A 25 -10.50 19.36 -7.75
C GLY A 25 -10.12 19.52 -9.22
N GLY A 26 -9.00 18.96 -9.65
CA GLY A 26 -8.59 18.90 -11.07
C GLY A 26 -7.84 20.13 -11.60
N ASP A 27 -7.59 21.13 -10.77
CA ASP A 27 -6.90 22.36 -11.18
C ASP A 27 -5.39 22.15 -11.40
N ASP A 28 -4.78 21.30 -10.57
CA ASP A 28 -3.35 20.98 -10.53
C ASP A 28 -3.07 19.49 -10.83
N ASP A 29 -1.81 19.17 -11.10
CA ASP A 29 -1.36 17.79 -11.29
C ASP A 29 -1.67 16.89 -10.07
N LEU A 30 -1.97 15.64 -10.35
CA LEU A 30 -2.22 14.63 -9.34
C LEU A 30 -0.89 14.13 -8.78
N TRP A 31 -0.76 14.13 -7.45
CA TRP A 31 0.36 13.48 -6.77
C TRP A 31 -0.10 12.21 -6.05
N VAL A 32 0.64 11.11 -6.22
CA VAL A 32 0.38 9.84 -5.53
C VAL A 32 1.59 9.48 -4.65
N PHE A 33 1.34 9.14 -3.38
CA PHE A 33 2.37 8.69 -2.46
C PHE A 33 2.51 7.17 -2.48
N GLY A 34 3.64 6.69 -3.02
CA GLY A 34 4.03 5.30 -3.01
C GLY A 34 4.84 4.94 -1.77
N TYR A 35 4.30 4.05 -0.95
CA TYR A 35 5.00 3.52 0.22
C TYR A 35 5.32 2.03 0.12
N ALA A 36 4.81 1.25 -0.84
CA ALA A 36 5.12 -0.18 -0.91
C ALA A 36 5.23 -0.66 -2.36
N SER A 37 4.29 -1.47 -2.84
CA SER A 37 4.25 -1.97 -4.23
C SER A 37 4.42 -0.86 -5.27
N LEU A 38 3.84 0.31 -5.05
CA LEU A 38 3.96 1.46 -5.93
C LEU A 38 5.41 1.94 -6.13
N ILE A 39 6.33 1.65 -5.20
CA ILE A 39 7.75 2.03 -5.33
C ILE A 39 8.44 1.25 -6.47
N TRP A 40 8.07 -0.01 -6.67
CA TRP A 40 8.73 -0.90 -7.64
C TRP A 40 7.84 -1.37 -8.78
N ARG A 41 6.54 -1.10 -8.67
CA ARG A 41 5.54 -1.36 -9.70
C ARG A 41 4.45 -0.28 -9.60
N PRO A 42 4.69 0.94 -10.10
CA PRO A 42 3.70 2.03 -10.05
C PRO A 42 2.49 1.76 -10.96
N GLU A 43 2.70 1.16 -12.14
CA GLU A 43 1.65 0.88 -13.15
C GLU A 43 0.89 2.14 -13.63
N PHE A 44 1.55 3.30 -13.55
CA PHE A 44 1.15 4.55 -14.18
C PHE A 44 2.40 5.29 -14.67
N ASP A 45 2.22 6.19 -15.63
CA ASP A 45 3.30 6.98 -16.22
C ASP A 45 3.41 8.33 -15.51
N ALA A 46 4.40 8.45 -14.61
CA ALA A 46 4.66 9.68 -13.87
C ALA A 46 5.59 10.64 -14.64
N GLU A 47 5.22 11.92 -14.68
CA GLU A 47 6.05 13.01 -15.22
C GLU A 47 7.24 13.32 -14.31
N GLU A 48 7.11 12.98 -13.02
CA GLU A 48 8.11 13.28 -12.02
C GLU A 48 8.01 12.31 -10.84
N GLN A 49 9.17 11.97 -10.26
CA GLN A 49 9.28 11.19 -9.05
C GLN A 49 10.18 11.91 -8.05
N ARG A 50 9.77 12.01 -6.78
CA ARG A 50 10.59 12.57 -5.70
C ARG A 50 10.59 11.67 -4.48
N SER A 51 11.71 11.64 -3.75
CA SER A 51 11.72 11.12 -2.38
C SER A 51 10.86 12.00 -1.48
N ALA A 52 10.06 11.36 -0.64
CA ALA A 52 9.13 12.05 0.24
C ALA A 52 9.05 11.42 1.63
N ALA A 53 8.72 12.25 2.62
CA ALA A 53 8.35 11.82 3.96
C ALA A 53 6.97 12.34 4.34
N VAL A 54 6.18 11.49 4.97
CA VAL A 54 4.87 11.83 5.55
C VAL A 54 4.92 11.55 7.05
N HIS A 55 4.40 12.49 7.84
CA HIS A 55 4.31 12.36 9.31
C HIS A 55 2.90 11.98 9.74
N GLY A 56 2.79 11.35 10.92
CA GLY A 56 1.53 10.83 11.44
C GLY A 56 1.12 9.49 10.83
N TRP A 57 2.01 8.87 10.05
CA TRP A 57 1.76 7.63 9.32
C TRP A 57 3.03 6.78 9.27
N HIS A 58 2.91 5.46 9.36
CA HIS A 58 4.02 4.52 9.20
C HIS A 58 3.59 3.33 8.36
N ARG A 59 4.55 2.74 7.66
CA ARG A 59 4.36 1.55 6.85
C ARG A 59 4.32 0.33 7.76
N ALA A 60 3.37 -0.57 7.54
CA ALA A 60 3.24 -1.80 8.29
C ALA A 60 2.83 -2.98 7.40
N LEU A 61 3.52 -4.12 7.51
CA LEU A 61 3.12 -5.38 6.87
C LEU A 61 2.01 -6.04 7.70
N ARG A 62 0.85 -5.37 7.79
CA ARG A 62 -0.23 -5.70 8.75
C ARG A 62 -1.63 -5.68 8.16
N MET A 63 -1.74 -5.76 6.84
CA MET A 63 -3.03 -5.91 6.17
C MET A 63 -3.19 -7.33 5.64
N ARG A 64 -4.27 -7.99 6.04
CA ARG A 64 -4.59 -9.37 5.62
C ARG A 64 -4.87 -9.42 4.11
N SER A 65 -4.16 -10.29 3.41
CA SER A 65 -4.35 -10.53 1.97
C SER A 65 -4.90 -11.93 1.72
N ARG A 66 -6.11 -12.02 1.17
CA ARG A 66 -6.80 -13.30 0.87
C ARG A 66 -6.79 -13.67 -0.61
N ILE A 67 -6.18 -12.85 -1.46
CA ILE A 67 -6.16 -13.02 -2.92
C ILE A 67 -4.75 -12.85 -3.47
N ASN A 68 -4.12 -11.70 -3.19
CA ASN A 68 -2.88 -11.30 -3.85
C ASN A 68 -1.65 -12.03 -3.31
N ARG A 69 -1.53 -12.13 -1.98
CA ARG A 69 -0.35 -12.70 -1.28
C ARG A 69 -0.71 -13.86 -0.34
N GLY A 70 -1.92 -14.37 -0.47
CA GLY A 70 -2.46 -15.51 0.27
C GLY A 70 -3.82 -15.93 -0.31
N THR A 71 -4.48 -16.83 0.38
CA THR A 71 -5.82 -17.34 0.03
C THR A 71 -6.81 -17.10 1.18
N PRO A 72 -8.13 -17.33 1.00
CA PRO A 72 -9.07 -17.27 2.12
C PRO A 72 -8.71 -18.22 3.28
N GLN A 73 -8.22 -19.42 2.96
CA GLN A 73 -7.84 -20.46 3.93
C GLN A 73 -6.46 -20.21 4.54
N ARG A 74 -5.53 -19.62 3.78
CA ARG A 74 -4.18 -19.28 4.24
C ARG A 74 -3.84 -17.83 3.89
N PRO A 75 -4.39 -16.86 4.66
CA PRO A 75 -4.20 -15.44 4.38
C PRO A 75 -2.74 -15.04 4.51
N GLY A 76 -2.30 -14.20 3.58
CA GLY A 76 -1.00 -13.53 3.63
C GLY A 76 -1.09 -12.15 4.22
N LEU A 77 0.00 -11.39 4.07
CA LEU A 77 0.09 -10.00 4.46
C LEU A 77 0.49 -9.13 3.27
N VAL A 78 -0.03 -7.91 3.28
CA VAL A 78 0.43 -6.82 2.43
C VAL A 78 0.65 -5.57 3.29
N PHE A 79 1.34 -4.59 2.72
CA PHE A 79 1.67 -3.35 3.38
C PHE A 79 0.43 -2.45 3.42
N ALA A 80 0.30 -1.74 4.52
CA ALA A 80 -0.62 -0.63 4.69
C ALA A 80 0.10 0.57 5.29
N LEU A 81 -0.47 1.76 5.06
CA LEU A 81 -0.07 2.98 5.75
C LEU A 81 -1.03 3.21 6.92
N VAL A 82 -0.52 3.08 8.15
CA VAL A 82 -1.31 3.09 9.39
C VAL A 82 -0.93 4.31 10.23
N SER A 83 -1.87 4.86 11.00
CA SER A 83 -1.66 6.06 11.82
C SER A 83 -0.50 5.91 12.82
N GLY A 84 0.24 7.01 13.01
CA GLY A 84 1.39 7.15 13.92
C GLY A 84 2.75 7.14 13.21
N GLY A 85 3.76 7.78 13.82
CA GLY A 85 5.14 7.77 13.33
C GLY A 85 5.41 8.61 12.08
N SER A 86 6.29 8.11 11.22
CA SER A 86 6.61 8.72 9.92
C SER A 86 6.94 7.65 8.89
N CYS A 87 6.59 7.89 7.63
CA CYS A 87 6.89 6.98 6.52
C CYS A 87 7.68 7.72 5.45
N ARG A 88 8.79 7.11 5.03
CA ARG A 88 9.55 7.55 3.84
C ARG A 88 9.14 6.71 2.65
N GLY A 89 8.87 7.36 1.54
CA GLY A 89 8.44 6.75 0.28
C GLY A 89 8.81 7.63 -0.90
N LEU A 90 8.03 7.48 -1.97
CA LEU A 90 8.13 8.28 -3.17
C LEU A 90 6.81 9.00 -3.42
N VAL A 91 6.87 10.18 -4.02
CA VAL A 91 5.70 10.82 -4.63
C VAL A 91 5.89 10.86 -6.13
N TYR A 92 4.79 10.63 -6.85
CA TYR A 92 4.72 10.61 -8.30
C TYR A 92 3.76 11.69 -8.78
N ARG A 93 4.21 12.53 -9.72
CA ARG A 93 3.37 13.55 -10.36
C ARG A 93 2.78 12.97 -11.65
N ILE A 94 1.48 13.09 -11.80
CA ILE A 94 0.72 12.70 -12.98
C ILE A 94 0.11 13.98 -13.57
N ASP A 95 0.34 14.22 -14.86
CA ASP A 95 -0.22 15.36 -15.59
C ASP A 95 -1.75 15.40 -15.41
N ARG A 96 -2.27 16.58 -15.03
CA ARG A 96 -3.70 16.78 -14.74
C ARG A 96 -4.64 16.31 -15.85
N ARG A 97 -4.20 16.33 -17.12
CA ARG A 97 -5.03 15.89 -18.27
C ARG A 97 -5.20 14.37 -18.30
N ARG A 98 -4.27 13.62 -17.72
CA ARG A 98 -4.29 12.15 -17.63
C ARG A 98 -4.75 11.65 -16.26
N ALA A 99 -4.72 12.52 -15.25
CA ALA A 99 -5.03 12.17 -13.87
C ALA A 99 -6.38 11.43 -13.66
N PRO A 100 -7.51 11.78 -14.31
CA PRO A 100 -8.75 11.02 -14.15
C PRO A 100 -8.61 9.55 -14.57
N ASP A 101 -8.02 9.29 -15.73
CA ASP A 101 -7.86 7.93 -16.27
C ASP A 101 -6.83 7.12 -15.47
N GLU A 102 -5.71 7.75 -15.10
CA GLU A 102 -4.69 7.10 -14.26
C GLU A 102 -5.23 6.80 -12.86
N LEU A 103 -6.06 7.69 -12.30
CA LEU A 103 -6.67 7.45 -11.00
C LEU A 103 -7.70 6.31 -11.05
N GLU A 104 -8.51 6.22 -12.11
CA GLU A 104 -9.45 5.10 -12.31
C GLU A 104 -8.69 3.75 -12.37
N ARG A 105 -7.57 3.68 -13.12
CA ARG A 105 -6.72 2.48 -13.18
C ARG A 105 -6.10 2.14 -11.83
N LEU A 106 -5.56 3.15 -11.14
CA LEU A 106 -5.01 3.00 -9.79
C LEU A 106 -6.08 2.52 -8.80
N TRP A 107 -7.33 2.98 -8.96
CA TRP A 107 -8.46 2.55 -8.14
C TRP A 107 -8.79 1.08 -8.32
N GLN A 108 -8.82 0.57 -9.56
CA GLN A 108 -9.08 -0.85 -9.82
C GLN A 108 -8.02 -1.76 -9.18
N ARG A 109 -6.79 -1.27 -9.09
CA ARG A 109 -5.67 -1.97 -8.47
C ARG A 109 -5.71 -1.95 -6.94
N GLU A 110 -5.84 -0.76 -6.35
CA GLU A 110 -5.68 -0.56 -4.90
C GLU A 110 -6.99 -0.71 -4.13
N MET A 111 -8.12 -0.39 -4.76
CA MET A 111 -9.44 -0.29 -4.15
C MET A 111 -10.49 -1.31 -4.65
N PRO A 112 -10.16 -2.52 -5.15
CA PRO A 112 -11.17 -3.42 -5.74
C PRO A 112 -12.28 -3.83 -4.75
N THR A 113 -12.02 -3.79 -3.44
CA THR A 113 -12.99 -4.08 -2.38
C THR A 113 -13.29 -2.89 -1.46
N GLY A 114 -12.74 -1.70 -1.75
CA GLY A 114 -12.87 -0.53 -0.88
C GLY A 114 -12.14 -0.68 0.47
N VAL A 115 -11.08 -1.49 0.55
CA VAL A 115 -10.40 -1.82 1.81
C VAL A 115 -9.62 -0.66 2.44
N TYR A 116 -9.02 0.21 1.62
CA TYR A 116 -8.24 1.34 2.10
C TYR A 116 -9.08 2.60 2.28
N ASP A 117 -8.59 3.50 3.14
CA ASP A 117 -9.05 4.87 3.29
C ASP A 117 -8.16 5.79 2.47
N PRO A 118 -8.61 6.28 1.29
CA PRO A 118 -7.85 7.24 0.51
C PRO A 118 -7.74 8.55 1.28
N ARG A 119 -6.52 9.06 1.43
CA ARG A 119 -6.26 10.32 2.14
C ARG A 119 -5.30 11.20 1.37
N TRP A 120 -5.62 12.49 1.35
CA TRP A 120 -4.70 13.52 0.88
C TRP A 120 -3.77 13.91 2.03
N VAL A 121 -2.49 13.55 1.90
CA VAL A 121 -1.49 13.77 2.94
C VAL A 121 -0.43 14.78 2.49
N PRO A 122 0.07 15.63 3.39
CA PRO A 122 1.21 16.49 3.09
C PRO A 122 2.50 15.66 3.08
N CYS A 123 3.14 15.59 1.92
CA CYS A 123 4.41 14.91 1.69
C CYS A 123 5.54 15.95 1.63
N ARG A 124 6.50 15.86 2.54
CA ARG A 124 7.71 16.70 2.54
C ARG A 124 8.70 16.15 1.50
N THR A 125 9.11 16.98 0.54
CA THR A 125 10.13 16.65 -0.45
C THR A 125 11.29 17.66 -0.38
N ALA A 126 12.41 17.37 -1.05
CA ALA A 126 13.54 18.29 -1.15
C ALA A 126 13.18 19.61 -1.88
N LEU A 127 12.15 19.59 -2.73
CA LEU A 127 11.67 20.75 -3.49
C LEU A 127 10.45 21.44 -2.83
N GLY A 128 10.18 21.12 -1.57
CA GLY A 128 9.03 21.63 -0.82
C GLY A 128 7.92 20.59 -0.63
N PRO A 129 6.87 20.94 0.13
CA PRO A 129 5.77 20.03 0.39
C PRO A 129 4.85 19.88 -0.84
N VAL A 130 4.33 18.68 -1.06
CA VAL A 130 3.26 18.40 -2.03
C VAL A 130 2.10 17.70 -1.33
N ARG A 131 0.86 17.95 -1.77
CA ARG A 131 -0.32 17.22 -1.30
C ARG A 131 -0.51 16.00 -2.19
N ALA A 132 -0.37 14.79 -1.63
CA ALA A 132 -0.44 13.55 -2.40
C ALA A 132 -1.53 12.62 -1.87
N LEU A 133 -2.14 11.85 -2.77
CA LEU A 133 -3.05 10.77 -2.44
C LEU A 133 -2.27 9.57 -1.89
N ALA A 134 -2.66 9.10 -0.72
CA ALA A 134 -2.15 7.88 -0.10
C ALA A 134 -3.31 6.93 0.24
N PHE A 135 -3.12 5.64 0.00
CA PHE A 135 -4.06 4.60 0.45
C PHE A 135 -3.69 4.18 1.86
N THR A 136 -4.49 4.59 2.84
CA THR A 136 -4.26 4.32 4.27
C THR A 136 -5.16 3.21 4.78
N LEU A 137 -4.86 2.65 5.95
CA LEU A 137 -5.71 1.64 6.59
C LEU A 137 -5.99 2.05 8.03
N ASP A 138 -7.26 2.22 8.37
CA ASP A 138 -7.67 2.41 9.75
C ASP A 138 -7.28 1.19 10.61
N ARG A 139 -6.83 1.43 11.85
CA ARG A 139 -6.50 0.39 12.82
C ARG A 139 -7.73 -0.44 13.23
N ALA A 140 -8.93 0.15 13.13
CA ALA A 140 -10.20 -0.52 13.34
C ALA A 140 -10.67 -1.33 12.13
N SER A 141 -9.97 -1.27 11.00
CA SER A 141 -10.33 -2.04 9.82
C SER A 141 -10.27 -3.54 10.12
N PRO A 142 -11.28 -4.34 9.69
CA PRO A 142 -11.24 -5.80 9.83
C PRO A 142 -10.12 -6.46 9.01
N ALA A 143 -9.52 -5.72 8.07
CA ALA A 143 -8.35 -6.16 7.32
C ALA A 143 -7.04 -5.93 8.08
N HIS A 144 -7.01 -5.08 9.11
CA HIS A 144 -5.84 -4.87 9.95
C HIS A 144 -5.64 -6.09 10.88
N THR A 145 -4.43 -6.62 10.95
CA THR A 145 -4.14 -7.85 11.73
C THR A 145 -3.95 -7.61 13.22
N GLY A 146 -3.68 -6.37 13.63
CA GLY A 146 -3.19 -6.08 14.98
C GLY A 146 -1.71 -6.39 15.10
N GLU A 147 -1.26 -6.62 16.34
CA GLU A 147 0.08 -7.15 16.61
C GLU A 147 0.14 -8.63 16.24
N LEU A 148 1.25 -9.06 15.65
CA LEU A 148 1.55 -10.47 15.37
C LEU A 148 2.81 -10.84 16.14
N SER A 149 2.84 -12.02 16.76
CA SER A 149 4.09 -12.55 17.29
C SER A 149 5.04 -12.90 16.14
N ASP A 150 6.34 -12.98 16.44
CA ASP A 150 7.34 -13.36 15.43
C ASP A 150 7.05 -14.78 14.88
N GLU A 151 6.55 -15.71 15.69
CA GLU A 151 6.14 -17.04 15.26
C GLU A 151 4.98 -16.99 14.26
N GLN A 152 3.94 -16.18 14.53
CA GLN A 152 2.80 -16.01 13.63
C GLN A 152 3.23 -15.36 12.31
N LEU A 153 4.07 -14.32 12.39
CA LEU A 153 4.60 -13.65 11.20
C LEU A 153 5.42 -14.62 10.34
N LEU A 154 6.27 -15.44 10.97
CA LEU A 154 7.09 -16.43 10.28
C LEU A 154 6.27 -17.55 9.63
N ASP A 155 5.23 -18.04 10.30
CA ASP A 155 4.30 -19.02 9.69
C ASP A 155 3.68 -18.45 8.41
N ILE A 156 3.19 -17.20 8.47
CA ILE A 156 2.62 -16.54 7.29
C ILE A 156 3.67 -16.37 6.19
N LEU A 157 4.87 -15.89 6.51
CA LEU A 157 5.93 -15.65 5.53
C LEU A 157 6.36 -16.96 4.84
N ARG A 158 6.40 -18.07 5.57
CA ARG A 158 6.79 -19.37 5.00
C ARG A 158 5.75 -19.97 4.09
N HIS A 159 4.47 -19.67 4.31
CA HIS A 159 3.43 -20.50 3.74
C HIS A 159 2.30 -19.78 2.99
N ALA A 160 2.12 -18.48 3.19
CA ALA A 160 1.09 -17.74 2.49
C ALA A 160 1.54 -17.36 1.07
N SER A 161 0.78 -17.83 0.08
CA SER A 161 0.96 -17.51 -1.33
C SER A 161 -0.39 -17.31 -2.01
N GLY A 162 -0.46 -16.31 -2.89
CA GLY A 162 -1.67 -15.96 -3.63
C GLY A 162 -1.36 -15.69 -5.10
N ARG A 163 -2.28 -14.99 -5.77
CA ARG A 163 -2.24 -14.68 -7.21
C ARG A 163 -0.92 -14.08 -7.68
N TYR A 164 -0.26 -13.27 -6.86
CA TYR A 164 0.96 -12.56 -7.23
C TYR A 164 2.22 -13.08 -6.52
N GLY A 165 2.17 -14.29 -5.95
CA GLY A 165 3.26 -14.92 -5.23
C GLY A 165 3.12 -14.83 -3.71
N SER A 166 4.20 -15.11 -2.99
CA SER A 166 4.16 -15.21 -1.53
C SER A 166 4.20 -13.85 -0.82
N THR A 167 3.78 -13.85 0.44
CA THR A 167 3.99 -12.70 1.34
C THR A 167 5.49 -12.42 1.54
N LEU A 168 6.32 -13.47 1.57
CA LEU A 168 7.77 -13.34 1.67
C LEU A 168 8.38 -12.65 0.44
N ASP A 169 8.00 -13.05 -0.77
CA ASP A 169 8.49 -12.40 -1.99
C ASP A 169 8.11 -10.91 -2.01
N TYR A 170 6.90 -10.60 -1.55
CA TYR A 170 6.42 -9.22 -1.44
C TYR A 170 7.24 -8.38 -0.44
N LEU A 171 7.55 -8.95 0.72
CA LEU A 171 8.43 -8.34 1.72
C LEU A 171 9.83 -8.08 1.13
N LEU A 172 10.44 -9.10 0.53
CA LEU A 172 11.82 -9.02 0.01
C LEU A 172 11.93 -8.02 -1.14
N GLU A 173 11.00 -8.01 -2.08
CA GLU A 173 11.01 -7.04 -3.18
C GLU A 173 10.83 -5.61 -2.67
N THR A 174 9.93 -5.41 -1.70
CA THR A 174 9.73 -4.10 -1.09
C THR A 174 10.99 -3.67 -0.32
N ALA A 175 11.60 -4.54 0.47
CA ALA A 175 12.84 -4.24 1.20
C ALA A 175 13.99 -3.86 0.26
N ALA A 176 14.19 -4.63 -0.82
CA ALA A 176 15.21 -4.35 -1.82
C ALA A 176 14.95 -3.00 -2.52
N SER A 177 13.70 -2.71 -2.88
CA SER A 177 13.30 -1.45 -3.52
C SER A 177 13.52 -0.24 -2.62
N LEU A 178 13.16 -0.37 -1.34
CA LEU A 178 13.41 0.69 -0.35
C LEU A 178 14.90 1.00 -0.25
N ARG A 179 15.75 -0.03 -0.18
CA ARG A 179 17.21 0.14 -0.19
C ARG A 179 17.72 0.84 -1.46
N ARG A 180 17.23 0.44 -2.64
CA ARG A 180 17.59 1.09 -3.93
C ARG A 180 17.21 2.57 -3.95
N CYS A 181 16.11 2.93 -3.31
CA CYS A 181 15.68 4.33 -3.16
C CYS A 181 16.36 5.07 -2.00
N GLY A 182 17.35 4.47 -1.31
CA GLY A 182 18.01 5.07 -0.15
C GLY A 182 17.15 5.17 1.11
N ILE A 183 16.02 4.45 1.15
CA ILE A 183 15.08 4.45 2.28
C ILE A 183 15.45 3.30 3.22
N ARG A 184 15.89 3.66 4.44
CA ARG A 184 16.03 2.71 5.54
C ARG A 184 14.76 2.62 6.36
N ASP A 185 14.28 1.39 6.56
CA ASP A 185 13.08 1.04 7.31
C ASP A 185 13.44 -0.10 8.28
N ARG A 186 13.59 0.24 9.57
CA ARG A 186 14.14 -0.67 10.58
C ARG A 186 13.25 -1.89 10.81
N GLU A 187 11.94 -1.73 10.73
CA GLU A 187 11.03 -2.85 10.97
C GLU A 187 11.05 -3.82 9.79
N ILE A 188 11.06 -3.31 8.56
CA ILE A 188 11.23 -4.17 7.38
C ILE A 188 12.57 -4.90 7.40
N GLU A 189 13.66 -4.20 7.73
CA GLU A 189 14.98 -4.81 7.88
C GLU A 189 15.01 -5.88 8.99
N ARG A 190 14.26 -5.69 10.09
CA ARG A 190 14.12 -6.68 11.16
C ARG A 190 13.37 -7.92 10.66
N ILE A 191 12.22 -7.73 10.02
CA ILE A 191 11.39 -8.84 9.51
C ILE A 191 12.14 -9.61 8.41
N GLU A 192 12.86 -8.92 7.52
CA GLU A 192 13.70 -9.55 6.49
C GLU A 192 14.77 -10.45 7.12
N LYS A 193 15.49 -9.94 8.14
CA LYS A 193 16.48 -10.75 8.87
C LYS A 193 15.84 -11.96 9.55
N LEU A 194 14.70 -11.77 10.19
CA LEU A 194 13.95 -12.84 10.85
C LEU A 194 13.56 -13.93 9.84
N ALA A 195 13.07 -13.54 8.66
CA ALA A 195 12.67 -14.47 7.60
C ALA A 195 13.86 -15.25 7.00
N LEU A 196 15.02 -14.60 6.86
CA LEU A 196 16.22 -15.21 6.27
C LEU A 196 16.99 -16.10 7.24
N ALA A 197 16.89 -15.86 8.55
CA ALA A 197 17.55 -16.68 9.57
C ALA A 197 17.01 -18.12 9.69
N LEU A 198 15.92 -18.42 9.00
CA LEU A 198 15.20 -19.69 9.07
C LEU A 198 15.19 -20.46 7.75
N ARG A 199 16.01 -20.02 6.78
CA ARG A 199 16.34 -20.75 5.55
C ARG A 199 17.62 -21.56 5.78
#